data_AF-A0A854E034-F1
#
_entry.id   AF-A0A854E034-F1
#
_cell.length_a   1.000
_cell.length_b   1.000
_cell.length_c   1.000
_cell.angle_alpha   90.00
_cell.angle_beta   90.00
_cell.angle_gamma   90.00
#
_symmetry.space_group_name_H-M   'P 1'
#
loop_
_entity.id
_entity.type
_entity.pdbx_description
1 polymer ?
#
loop_
_entity_poly.entity_id
_entity_poly.type
_entity_poly.pdbx_seq_one_letter_code
_entity_poly.pdbx_strand_id
1 'polypeptide(L)'
;MAINYGIHTSPLEALKHALDEQLSKGKSKLEQDFREAYPTLEQHIASKMRKKVLVEKFNAAYKHDLNLIQFRKLLNLERARRQADGDAARCQSCGQLLVEAEEQAAAGTTEEDA
;
A
#
# COMPACT_ATOMS: atom_id res chain seq x y z
N MET A 1 9.79 -28.80 36.53
CA MET A 1 10.51 -27.75 35.77
C MET A 1 9.88 -27.66 34.40
N ALA A 2 9.48 -26.46 33.97
CA ALA A 2 8.59 -26.24 32.84
C ALA A 2 9.24 -26.57 31.49
N ILE A 3 8.46 -27.15 30.58
CA ILE A 3 8.84 -27.50 29.22
C ILE A 3 8.79 -26.22 28.38
N ASN A 4 9.96 -25.68 28.02
CA ASN A 4 10.04 -24.61 27.02
C ASN A 4 9.92 -25.26 25.63
N TYR A 5 8.71 -25.23 25.07
CA TYR A 5 8.49 -25.50 23.66
C TYR A 5 9.15 -24.37 22.87
N GLY A 6 10.39 -24.62 22.42
CA GLY A 6 11.04 -23.81 21.42
C GLY A 6 10.11 -23.71 20.21
N ILE A 7 9.73 -22.49 19.88
CA ILE A 7 8.89 -22.17 18.73
C ILE A 7 9.60 -22.73 17.50
N HIS A 8 9.09 -23.82 16.94
CA HIS A 8 9.57 -24.36 15.67
C HIS A 8 9.07 -23.46 14.53
N THR A 9 9.67 -22.28 14.36
CA THR A 9 9.59 -21.60 13.07
C THR A 9 10.30 -22.49 12.06
N SER A 10 9.58 -22.94 11.04
CA SER A 10 10.21 -23.69 9.95
C SER A 10 11.38 -22.88 9.37
N PRO A 11 12.41 -23.51 8.78
CA PRO A 11 13.48 -22.78 8.11
C PRO A 11 12.97 -21.75 7.09
N LEU A 12 11.81 -22.01 6.48
CA LEU A 12 11.11 -21.08 5.59
C LEU A 12 10.54 -19.86 6.33
N GLU A 13 9.92 -20.04 7.50
CA GLU A 13 9.41 -18.93 8.31
C GLU A 13 10.54 -18.08 8.90
N ALA A 14 11.64 -18.72 9.32
CA ALA A 14 12.85 -18.01 9.74
C ALA A 14 13.47 -17.20 8.59
N LEU A 15 13.48 -17.76 7.38
CA LEU A 15 13.96 -17.07 6.18
C LEU A 15 13.06 -15.87 5.82
N LYS A 16 11.74 -16.04 5.82
CA LYS A 16 10.80 -14.93 5.59
C LYS A 16 11.03 -13.79 6.58
N HIS A 17 11.10 -14.11 7.87
CA HIS A 17 11.34 -13.11 8.90
C HIS A 17 12.66 -12.37 8.70
N ALA A 18 13.76 -13.08 8.39
CA ALA A 18 15.06 -12.46 8.17
C ALA A 18 15.09 -11.57 6.91
N LEU A 19 14.39 -11.97 5.84
CA LEU A 19 14.25 -11.17 4.63
C LEU A 19 13.38 -9.93 4.86
N ASP A 20 12.25 -10.07 5.55
CA ASP A 20 11.37 -8.97 5.93
C ASP A 20 12.10 -7.96 6.84
N GLU A 21 12.90 -8.44 7.78
CA GLU A 21 13.72 -7.61 8.66
C GLU A 21 14.78 -6.82 7.86
N GLN A 22 15.45 -7.45 6.89
CA GLN A 22 16.38 -6.76 6.00
C GLN A 22 15.67 -5.75 5.08
N LEU A 23 14.47 -6.06 4.61
CA LEU A 23 13.66 -5.13 3.79
C LEU A 23 13.12 -3.95 4.60
N SER A 24 12.95 -4.13 5.92
CA SER A 24 12.53 -3.09 6.87
C SER A 24 13.68 -2.21 7.37
N LYS A 25 14.95 -2.62 7.22
CA LYS A 25 16.11 -1.79 7.58
C LYS A 25 16.10 -0.50 6.75
N GLY A 26 15.73 0.60 7.39
CA GLY A 26 15.64 1.93 6.79
C GLY A 26 14.24 2.37 6.36
N LYS A 27 13.21 1.50 6.42
CA LYS A 27 11.82 1.88 6.17
C LYS A 27 11.09 2.06 7.50
N SER A 28 10.29 3.11 7.60
CA SER A 28 9.45 3.29 8.78
C SER A 28 8.40 2.17 8.85
N LYS A 29 8.08 1.71 10.07
CA LYS A 29 7.00 0.72 10.32
C LYS A 29 5.69 1.15 9.64
N LEU A 30 5.44 2.46 9.64
CA LEU A 30 4.35 3.10 8.91
C LEU A 30 4.32 2.76 7.41
N GLU A 31 5.46 2.88 6.71
CA GLU A 31 5.52 2.55 5.29
C GLU A 31 5.30 1.07 5.02
N GLN A 32 5.80 0.20 5.89
CA GLN A 32 5.59 -1.24 5.76
C GLN A 32 4.11 -1.59 5.91
N ASP A 33 3.48 -1.08 6.98
CA ASP A 33 2.05 -1.28 7.25
C ASP A 33 1.19 -0.70 6.12
N PHE A 34 1.58 0.45 5.58
CA PHE A 34 0.89 1.06 4.47
C PHE A 34 1.00 0.22 3.18
N ARG A 35 2.18 -0.33 2.88
CA ARG A 35 2.40 -1.22 1.72
C ARG A 35 1.59 -2.49 1.80
N GLU A 36 1.48 -3.06 3.00
CA GLU A 36 0.67 -4.24 3.28
C GLU A 36 -0.81 -3.94 3.06
N ALA A 37 -1.32 -2.83 3.60
CA ALA A 37 -2.72 -2.43 3.47
C ALA A 37 -3.11 -1.93 2.07
N TYR A 38 -2.13 -1.56 1.24
CA TYR A 38 -2.35 -0.84 -0.02
C TYR A 38 -3.36 -1.50 -0.98
N PRO A 39 -3.32 -2.81 -1.29
CA PRO A 39 -4.29 -3.42 -2.21
C PRO A 39 -5.73 -3.28 -1.74
N THR A 40 -5.97 -3.43 -0.43
CA THR A 40 -7.29 -3.26 0.18
C THR A 40 -7.73 -1.79 0.17
N LEU A 41 -6.81 -0.86 0.45
CA LEU A 41 -7.09 0.58 0.37
C LEU A 41 -7.51 0.97 -1.05
N GLU A 42 -6.76 0.57 -2.07
CA GLU A 42 -7.07 0.86 -3.47
C GLU A 42 -8.43 0.29 -3.90
N GLN A 43 -8.76 -0.92 -3.49
CA GLN A 43 -10.05 -1.53 -3.80
C GLN A 43 -11.23 -0.71 -3.26
N HIS A 44 -11.11 -0.21 -2.02
CA HIS A 44 -12.15 0.63 -1.43
C HIS A 44 -12.17 2.04 -2.02
N ILE A 45 -11.02 2.60 -2.40
CA ILE A 45 -10.94 3.87 -3.14
C ILE A 45 -11.67 3.75 -4.48
N ALA A 46 -11.41 2.68 -5.24
CA ALA A 46 -12.08 2.40 -6.51
C ALA A 46 -13.60 2.23 -6.34
N SER A 47 -14.02 1.73 -5.19
CA SER A 47 -15.43 1.63 -4.78
C SER A 47 -16.02 2.95 -4.27
N LYS A 48 -15.32 4.08 -4.47
CA LYS A 48 -15.71 5.45 -4.07
C LYS A 48 -15.85 5.64 -2.55
N MET A 49 -15.14 4.86 -1.73
CA MET A 49 -15.10 5.10 -0.28
C MET A 49 -14.35 6.40 0.02
N ARG A 50 -14.89 7.21 0.92
CA ARG A 50 -14.27 8.49 1.32
C ARG A 50 -12.89 8.24 1.96
N LYS A 51 -11.85 8.90 1.44
CA LYS A 51 -10.46 8.81 1.94
C LYS A 51 -10.33 9.06 3.45
N LYS A 52 -11.15 9.94 4.03
CA LYS A 52 -11.18 10.18 5.49
C LYS A 52 -11.53 8.91 6.29
N VAL A 53 -12.50 8.14 5.83
CA VAL A 53 -12.91 6.87 6.48
C VAL A 53 -11.77 5.85 6.40
N LEU A 54 -11.10 5.78 5.25
CA LEU A 54 -9.96 4.87 5.06
C LEU A 54 -8.80 5.20 6.01
N VAL A 55 -8.49 6.48 6.20
CA VAL A 55 -7.48 6.95 7.18
C VAL A 55 -7.85 6.51 8.60
N GLU A 56 -9.09 6.77 9.01
CA GLU A 56 -9.58 6.40 10.36
C GLU A 56 -9.50 4.88 10.59
N LYS A 57 -9.88 4.08 9.59
CA LYS A 57 -9.81 2.61 9.68
C LYS A 57 -8.37 2.09 9.67
N PHE A 58 -7.50 2.66 8.84
CA PHE A 58 -6.08 2.31 8.79
C PHE A 58 -5.39 2.61 10.13
N ASN A 59 -5.57 3.83 10.65
CA ASN A 59 -5.03 4.24 11.95
C ASN A 59 -5.51 3.33 13.08
N ALA A 60 -6.80 2.98 13.11
CA ALA A 60 -7.36 2.12 14.15
C ALA A 60 -6.81 0.68 14.09
N ALA A 61 -6.60 0.14 12.89
CA ALA A 61 -6.10 -1.22 12.66
C ALA A 61 -4.60 -1.34 12.96
N TYR A 62 -3.79 -0.45 12.38
CA TYR A 62 -2.33 -0.49 12.45
C TYR A 62 -1.73 0.35 13.58
N LYS A 63 -2.57 1.01 14.39
CA LYS A 63 -2.17 1.87 15.53
C LYS A 63 -1.26 3.03 15.12
N HIS A 64 -1.58 3.65 13.98
CA HIS A 64 -0.94 4.89 13.51
C HIS A 64 -1.81 6.11 13.79
N ASP A 65 -1.22 7.30 13.69
CA ASP A 65 -1.92 8.58 13.77
C ASP A 65 -1.64 9.42 12.51
N LEU A 66 -2.02 8.87 11.35
CA LEU A 66 -1.94 9.62 10.10
C LEU A 66 -3.04 10.65 9.99
N ASN A 67 -2.68 11.85 9.56
CA ASN A 67 -3.65 12.78 9.01
C ASN A 67 -3.89 12.50 7.51
N LEU A 68 -4.94 13.12 6.96
CA LEU A 68 -5.35 12.91 5.57
C LEU A 68 -4.27 13.34 4.54
N ILE A 69 -3.47 14.36 4.85
CA ILE A 69 -2.39 14.84 3.96
C ILE A 69 -1.28 13.80 3.88
N GLN A 70 -0.85 13.27 5.03
CA GLN A 70 0.17 12.23 5.11
C GLN A 70 -0.29 10.94 4.40
N PHE A 71 -1.55 10.55 4.61
CA PHE A 71 -2.13 9.38 3.93
C PHE A 71 -2.12 9.54 2.41
N ARG A 72 -2.52 10.71 1.88
CA ARG A 72 -2.47 10.98 0.42
C ARG A 72 -1.05 10.91 -0.12
N LYS A 73 -0.07 11.43 0.63
CA LYS A 73 1.34 11.35 0.25
C LYS A 73 1.82 9.90 0.16
N LEU A 74 1.51 9.08 1.17
CA LEU A 74 1.87 7.65 1.17
C LEU A 74 1.20 6.90 0.02
N LEU A 75 -0.08 7.18 -0.25
CA LEU A 75 -0.83 6.59 -1.34
C LEU A 75 -0.17 6.88 -2.71
N ASN A 76 0.17 8.14 -2.97
CA ASN A 76 0.77 8.54 -4.24
C ASN A 76 2.19 7.97 -4.40
N LEU A 77 2.98 7.94 -3.33
CA LEU A 77 4.32 7.33 -3.37
C LEU A 77 4.24 5.83 -3.67
N GLU A 78 3.31 5.11 -3.04
CA GLU A 78 3.14 3.68 -3.26
C GLU A 78 2.58 3.37 -4.66
N ARG A 79 1.65 4.18 -5.17
CA ARG A 79 1.18 4.13 -6.57
C ARG A 79 2.34 4.29 -7.55
N ALA A 80 3.15 5.34 -7.38
CA ALA A 80 4.29 5.63 -8.26
C ALA A 80 5.33 4.50 -8.23
N ARG A 81 5.64 3.98 -7.03
CA ARG A 81 6.55 2.84 -6.88
C ARG A 81 6.06 1.61 -7.64
N ARG A 82 4.80 1.23 -7.42
CA ARG A 82 4.20 0.06 -8.08
C ARG A 82 4.05 0.24 -9.58
N GLN A 83 3.80 1.46 -10.05
CA GLN A 83 3.80 1.76 -11.49
C GLN A 83 5.20 1.57 -12.11
N ALA A 84 6.25 2.03 -11.41
CA ALA A 84 7.64 1.81 -11.86
C ALA A 84 8.04 0.32 -11.84
N ASP A 85 7.55 -0.43 -10.84
CA ASP A 85 7.82 -1.87 -10.68
C ASP A 85 6.93 -2.76 -11.60
N GLY A 86 5.97 -2.18 -12.33
CA GLY A 86 5.00 -2.92 -13.14
C GLY A 86 3.90 -3.66 -12.33
N ASP A 87 3.83 -3.41 -11.02
CA ASP A 87 2.92 -4.03 -10.04
C ASP A 87 1.76 -3.09 -9.65
N ALA A 88 1.26 -2.30 -10.60
CA ALA A 88 0.16 -1.38 -10.35
C ALA A 88 -1.09 -2.13 -9.85
N ALA A 89 -1.77 -1.57 -8.84
CA ALA A 89 -2.94 -2.20 -8.23
C ALA A 89 -4.03 -2.47 -9.29
N ARG A 90 -4.58 -3.68 -9.25
CA ARG A 90 -5.65 -4.12 -10.14
C ARG A 90 -6.91 -4.40 -9.34
N CYS A 91 -8.04 -4.08 -9.93
CA CYS A 91 -9.33 -4.45 -9.40
C CYS A 91 -9.42 -5.98 -9.39
N GLN A 92 -9.75 -6.58 -8.24
CA GLN A 92 -9.90 -8.04 -8.16
C GLN A 92 -11.12 -8.55 -8.93
N SER A 93 -12.15 -7.72 -9.14
CA SER A 93 -13.37 -8.11 -9.85
C SER A 93 -13.30 -7.93 -11.37
N CYS A 94 -12.50 -6.99 -11.89
CA CYS A 94 -12.42 -6.74 -13.34
C CYS A 94 -11.00 -6.73 -13.93
N GLY A 95 -9.95 -6.90 -13.11
CA GLY A 95 -8.56 -6.93 -13.55
C GLY A 95 -7.99 -5.59 -14.07
N GLN A 96 -8.83 -4.56 -14.19
CA GLN A 96 -8.43 -3.22 -14.63
C GLN A 96 -7.56 -2.53 -13.58
N LEU A 97 -6.64 -1.69 -14.03
CA LEU A 97 -5.80 -0.88 -13.16
C LEU A 97 -6.65 0.07 -12.33
N LEU A 98 -6.45 0.07 -11.02
CA LEU A 98 -7.04 1.00 -10.06
C LEU A 98 -6.23 2.31 -10.07
N VAL A 99 -6.09 2.91 -11.25
CA VAL A 99 -5.57 4.27 -11.36
C VAL A 99 -6.76 5.18 -11.19
N GLU A 100 -6.84 5.91 -10.08
CA GLU A 100 -7.73 7.08 -10.02
C GLU A 100 -7.30 8.01 -11.15
N ALA A 101 -8.16 8.22 -12.14
CA ALA A 101 -8.01 9.21 -13.20
C ALA A 101 -8.10 10.66 -12.68
N GLU A 102 -7.71 10.92 -11.44
CA GLU A 102 -7.71 12.25 -10.81
C GLU A 102 -6.29 12.82 -10.75
N GLU A 103 -5.51 12.69 -11.84
CA GLU A 103 -4.39 13.59 -12.14
C GLU A 103 -4.01 13.55 -13.63
N GLN A 104 -4.99 13.35 -14.53
CA GLN A 104 -4.80 13.48 -15.98
C GLN A 104 -5.45 14.76 -16.54
N ALA A 105 -5.73 15.76 -15.69
CA ALA A 105 -6.27 17.06 -16.12
C ALA A 105 -5.20 18.16 -16.25
N ALA A 106 -3.92 17.81 -16.38
CA ALA A 106 -2.83 18.78 -16.57
C ALA A 106 -1.85 18.41 -17.71
N ALA A 107 -2.13 17.37 -18.50
CA ALA A 107 -1.31 17.01 -19.66
C ALA A 107 -2.21 16.54 -20.80
N GLY A 108 -2.99 17.47 -21.37
CA GLY A 108 -3.94 17.14 -22.43
C GLY A 108 -4.59 18.35 -23.08
N THR A 109 -3.78 19.23 -23.66
CA THR A 109 -4.12 20.24 -24.69
C THR A 109 -2.77 20.62 -25.33
N THR A 110 -2.45 20.47 -26.61
CA THR A 110 -3.20 20.60 -27.88
C THR A 110 -2.41 19.87 -29.00
N GLU A 111 -3.05 19.02 -29.83
CA GLU A 111 -3.35 19.26 -31.27
C GLU A 111 -2.07 19.30 -32.14
N GLU A 112 -1.66 18.24 -32.85
CA GLU A 112 -2.18 17.74 -34.15
C GLU A 112 -2.85 18.84 -35.00
N ASP A 113 -2.10 19.39 -35.96
CA ASP A 113 -2.66 20.07 -37.12
C ASP A 113 -1.81 19.74 -38.37
N ALA A 114 -2.51 19.71 -39.49
CA ALA A 114 -2.24 19.05 -40.77
C ALA A 114 -0.99 19.50 -41.57
#